data_AF-A0A7W1RXN2-F1
#
_entry.id   AF-A0A7W1RXN2-F1
#
_cell.length_a   1.000
_cell.length_b   1.000
_cell.length_c   1.000
_cell.angle_alpha   90.00
_cell.angle_beta   90.00
_cell.angle_gamma   90.00
#
_symmetry.space_group_name_H-M   'P 1'
#
loop_
_entity.id
_entity.type
_entity.pdbx_description
1 polymer ?
#
loop_
_entity_poly.entity_id
_entity_poly.type
_entity_poly.pdbx_seq_one_letter_code
_entity_poly.pdbx_strand_id
1 'polypeptide(L)'
;MTDQTLAIQQRYGAAALAVEPALCCPVTYDPKLLRAIPAEVVERDYGCGDPSSWVRTGETVLDLGSGGGKICFIASQIVGSAGQVIGVDRNRDMLALARDATPRVAKAIGYGNVAFRCGAIQDLALDLEAVEGWLARHPVRTREELFALEAEQDRLRRESPMIADGSVDVVVSNCVLNLVGERDRRQLFAELFRVVRIGGRVAISDIVCDEDVPEHLRSDPALWSGCISGAFREDRFLQAFADAGFHGVHLAKRDERPWRVVEGIEYRSVTVVAYKGKQGPCLEGNHAVLYPGPWSEVRDDDGHVFRRGERTAVCAKTYRLLTSEPYAAQVIGLPPYQAVPEEQRRPFACDGQRPRHPRETKNGELPADWRPDGTSCAPGCC
;
A
#
# COMPACT_ATOMS: atom_id res chain seq x y z
N MET A 1 -14.76 -4.61 -22.10
CA MET A 1 -13.55 -4.48 -21.27
C MET A 1 -12.46 -3.65 -21.95
N THR A 2 -12.16 -3.79 -23.25
CA THR A 2 -11.23 -2.90 -23.99
C THR A 2 -11.67 -1.44 -24.04
N ASP A 3 -12.98 -1.20 -24.01
CA ASP A 3 -13.58 0.15 -24.11
C ASP A 3 -13.30 1.04 -22.87
N GLN A 4 -13.39 0.47 -21.66
CA GLN A 4 -13.23 1.23 -20.40
C GLN A 4 -11.81 1.75 -20.19
N THR A 5 -10.79 0.92 -20.46
CA THR A 5 -9.39 1.31 -20.30
C THR A 5 -8.98 2.43 -21.27
N LEU A 6 -9.47 2.37 -22.52
CA LEU A 6 -9.24 3.42 -23.51
C LEU A 6 -9.98 4.71 -23.13
N ALA A 7 -11.22 4.62 -22.64
CA ALA A 7 -11.99 5.77 -22.17
C ALA A 7 -11.28 6.50 -21.00
N ILE A 8 -10.72 5.75 -20.03
CA ILE A 8 -9.91 6.33 -18.95
C ILE A 8 -8.69 7.05 -19.53
N GLN A 9 -7.94 6.39 -20.42
CA GLN A 9 -6.75 7.00 -21.03
C GLN A 9 -7.07 8.29 -21.78
N GLN A 10 -8.15 8.30 -22.58
CA GLN A 10 -8.58 9.49 -23.32
C GLN A 10 -9.02 10.63 -22.39
N ARG A 11 -9.82 10.33 -21.37
CA ARG A 11 -10.30 11.33 -20.41
C ARG A 11 -9.14 11.97 -19.63
N TYR A 12 -8.30 11.15 -19.00
CA TYR A 12 -7.17 11.70 -18.23
C TYR A 12 -6.06 12.29 -19.11
N GLY A 13 -5.95 11.87 -20.38
CA GLY A 13 -5.06 12.51 -21.36
C GLY A 13 -5.52 13.93 -21.71
N ALA A 14 -6.83 14.12 -21.94
CA ALA A 14 -7.40 15.45 -22.10
C ALA A 14 -7.23 16.32 -20.84
N ALA A 15 -7.40 15.70 -19.66
CA ALA A 15 -7.22 16.34 -18.36
C ALA A 15 -5.78 16.80 -18.06
N ALA A 16 -4.78 16.24 -18.77
CA ALA A 16 -3.39 16.69 -18.74
C ALA A 16 -3.18 18.01 -19.50
N LEU A 17 -4.06 18.30 -20.47
CA LEU A 17 -4.00 19.50 -21.34
C LEU A 17 -4.92 20.62 -20.84
N ALA A 18 -6.04 20.30 -20.21
CA ALA A 18 -7.02 21.26 -19.69
C ALA A 18 -7.66 20.77 -18.37
N VAL A 19 -8.04 21.70 -17.49
CA VAL A 19 -8.64 21.38 -16.17
C VAL A 19 -10.04 20.79 -16.33
N GLU A 20 -10.30 19.62 -15.73
CA GLU A 20 -11.64 19.01 -15.66
C GLU A 20 -12.30 19.18 -14.26
N PRO A 21 -13.32 20.06 -14.09
CA PRO A 21 -13.89 20.40 -12.78
C PRO A 21 -14.65 19.28 -12.06
N ALA A 22 -15.03 18.21 -12.76
CA ALA A 22 -15.98 17.19 -12.29
C ALA A 22 -15.34 16.00 -11.56
N LEU A 23 -14.01 16.00 -11.36
CA LEU A 23 -13.25 14.82 -10.92
C LEU A 23 -12.82 14.83 -9.44
N CYS A 24 -13.01 15.93 -8.70
CA CYS A 24 -12.35 16.09 -7.39
C CYS A 24 -13.29 16.31 -6.22
N CYS A 25 -12.95 15.66 -5.10
CA CYS A 25 -13.33 16.16 -3.79
C CYS A 25 -12.38 17.31 -3.41
N PRO A 26 -12.83 18.35 -2.67
CA PRO A 26 -11.92 19.36 -2.17
C PRO A 26 -10.93 18.75 -1.16
N VAL A 27 -9.64 18.72 -1.53
CA VAL A 27 -8.53 18.30 -0.66
C VAL A 27 -7.71 19.52 -0.28
N THR A 28 -7.36 19.66 1.00
CA THR A 28 -6.51 20.76 1.49
C THR A 28 -5.11 20.23 1.77
N TYR A 29 -4.13 20.67 0.99
CA TYR A 29 -2.70 20.39 1.22
C TYR A 29 -2.04 21.54 1.99
N ASP A 30 -0.88 21.30 2.62
CA ASP A 30 -0.08 22.39 3.19
C ASP A 30 0.35 23.35 2.07
N PRO A 31 -0.10 24.63 2.10
CA PRO A 31 0.23 25.60 1.07
C PRO A 31 1.73 25.83 0.88
N LYS A 32 2.56 25.54 1.89
CA LYS A 32 4.02 25.65 1.78
C LYS A 32 4.59 24.64 0.78
N LEU A 33 4.09 23.41 0.79
CA LEU A 33 4.55 22.32 -0.09
C LEU A 33 4.12 22.55 -1.54
N LEU A 34 3.11 23.38 -1.79
CA LEU A 34 2.66 23.71 -3.14
C LEU A 34 3.51 24.80 -3.81
N ARG A 35 4.26 25.62 -3.05
CA ARG A 35 4.99 26.77 -3.61
C ARG A 35 6.11 26.40 -4.58
N ALA A 36 6.73 25.24 -4.37
CA ALA A 36 7.80 24.76 -5.22
C ALA A 36 7.28 24.05 -6.50
N ILE A 37 5.97 23.81 -6.57
CA ILE A 37 5.32 23.03 -7.63
C ILE A 37 4.75 24.00 -8.68
N PRO A 38 5.02 23.79 -9.98
CA PRO A 38 4.42 24.60 -11.04
C PRO A 38 2.88 24.58 -10.98
N ALA A 39 2.25 25.73 -11.25
CA ALA A 39 0.80 25.88 -11.15
C ALA A 39 0.04 24.88 -12.04
N GLU A 40 0.57 24.61 -13.24
CA GLU A 40 0.02 23.64 -14.17
C GLU A 40 -0.05 22.21 -13.61
N VAL A 41 0.84 21.84 -12.68
CA VAL A 41 0.79 20.55 -11.99
C VAL A 41 -0.21 20.58 -10.84
N VAL A 42 -0.27 21.70 -10.11
CA VAL A 42 -1.19 21.86 -8.96
C VAL A 42 -2.65 21.87 -9.42
N GLU A 43 -2.93 22.54 -10.54
CA GLU A 43 -4.28 22.72 -11.11
C GLU A 43 -4.81 21.47 -11.84
N ARG A 44 -3.92 20.55 -12.25
CA ARG A 44 -4.25 19.33 -13.02
C ARG A 44 -4.13 18.06 -12.17
N ASP A 45 -4.48 18.19 -10.89
CA ASP A 45 -4.49 17.09 -9.93
C ASP A 45 -5.91 16.63 -9.63
N TYR A 46 -6.13 15.32 -9.73
CA TYR A 46 -7.45 14.71 -9.71
C TYR A 46 -7.57 13.69 -8.58
N GLY A 47 -7.60 14.20 -7.35
CA GLY A 47 -7.59 13.38 -6.12
C GLY A 47 -8.80 13.59 -5.20
N CYS A 48 -8.91 12.73 -4.19
CA CYS A 48 -9.95 12.77 -3.16
C CYS A 48 -9.41 12.82 -1.72
N GLY A 49 -8.11 12.64 -1.51
CA GLY A 49 -7.45 12.77 -0.21
C GLY A 49 -6.00 13.25 -0.29
N ASP A 50 -5.34 13.38 0.86
CA ASP A 50 -3.92 13.69 0.97
C ASP A 50 -3.19 12.53 1.68
N PRO A 51 -2.68 11.54 0.93
CA PRO A 51 -1.90 10.45 1.54
C PRO A 51 -0.48 10.89 1.93
N SER A 52 -0.03 12.12 1.59
CA SER A 52 1.34 12.57 1.87
C SER A 52 1.65 12.74 3.35
N SER A 53 0.62 12.88 4.20
CA SER A 53 0.78 12.88 5.67
C SER A 53 1.40 11.59 6.22
N TRP A 54 1.37 10.52 5.42
CA TRP A 54 1.96 9.23 5.74
C TRP A 54 3.36 9.06 5.18
N VAL A 55 4.00 10.10 4.65
CA VAL A 55 5.40 10.07 4.18
C VAL A 55 6.33 10.60 5.26
N ARG A 56 7.53 10.02 5.38
CA ARG A 56 8.55 10.44 6.35
C ARG A 56 9.88 10.76 5.71
N THR A 57 10.69 11.55 6.42
CA THR A 57 12.05 11.90 6.03
C THR A 57 12.90 10.65 5.76
N GLY A 58 13.65 10.66 4.66
CA GLY A 58 14.56 9.60 4.26
C GLY A 58 13.92 8.39 3.59
N GLU A 59 12.59 8.34 3.46
CA GLU A 59 11.88 7.21 2.85
C GLU A 59 12.00 7.19 1.32
N THR A 60 11.92 5.97 0.77
CA THR A 60 11.61 5.68 -0.62
C THR A 60 10.09 5.54 -0.77
N VAL A 61 9.48 6.50 -1.45
CA VAL A 61 8.03 6.59 -1.66
C VAL A 61 7.68 6.10 -3.05
N LEU A 62 6.63 5.31 -3.17
CA LEU A 62 6.00 4.95 -4.44
C LEU A 62 4.60 5.57 -4.51
N ASP A 63 4.33 6.38 -5.54
CA ASP A 63 3.03 6.99 -5.79
C ASP A 63 2.35 6.31 -6.98
N LEU A 64 1.19 5.69 -6.73
CA LEU A 64 0.42 4.98 -7.74
C LEU A 64 -0.55 5.92 -8.45
N GLY A 65 -0.54 5.90 -9.79
CA GLY A 65 -1.35 6.81 -10.59
C GLY A 65 -0.92 8.26 -10.40
N SER A 66 0.38 8.50 -10.49
CA SER A 66 1.01 9.78 -10.11
C SER A 66 0.54 11.00 -10.91
N GLY A 67 -0.12 10.79 -12.06
CA GLY A 67 -0.62 11.87 -12.91
C GLY A 67 0.47 12.87 -13.29
N GLY A 68 0.17 14.16 -13.14
CA GLY A 68 1.13 15.25 -13.32
C GLY A 68 2.21 15.36 -12.23
N GLY A 69 2.19 14.49 -11.22
CA GLY A 69 3.26 14.34 -10.22
C GLY A 69 3.09 15.19 -8.95
N LYS A 70 1.93 15.78 -8.69
CA LYS A 70 1.74 16.67 -7.52
C LYS A 70 2.06 15.98 -6.20
N ILE A 71 1.52 14.78 -5.93
CA ILE A 71 1.83 14.01 -4.73
C ILE A 71 3.31 13.65 -4.69
N CYS A 72 3.91 13.26 -5.81
CA CYS A 72 5.34 13.01 -5.91
C CYS A 72 6.20 14.22 -5.48
N PHE A 73 5.85 15.43 -5.93
CA PHE A 73 6.60 16.65 -5.59
C PHE A 73 6.35 17.12 -4.15
N ILE A 74 5.16 16.87 -3.60
CA ILE A 74 4.89 17.07 -2.18
C ILE A 74 5.75 16.09 -1.36
N ALA A 75 5.72 14.80 -1.70
CA ALA A 75 6.50 13.76 -1.03
C ALA A 75 8.01 14.04 -1.10
N SER A 76 8.52 14.53 -2.24
CA SER A 76 9.93 14.91 -2.42
C SER A 76 10.44 15.91 -1.38
N GLN A 77 9.58 16.86 -1.00
CA GLN A 77 9.88 17.86 0.04
C GLN A 77 9.83 17.26 1.45
N ILE A 78 8.93 16.30 1.71
CA ILE A 78 8.80 15.63 3.01
C ILE A 78 9.96 14.65 3.25
N VAL A 79 10.32 13.84 2.24
CA VAL A 79 11.40 12.86 2.36
C VAL A 79 12.78 13.52 2.43
N GLY A 80 12.94 14.73 1.89
CA GLY A 80 14.21 15.44 1.84
C GLY A 80 15.23 14.81 0.89
N SER A 81 16.42 15.40 0.79
CA SER A 81 17.46 14.98 -0.16
C SER A 81 18.01 13.56 0.06
N ALA A 82 17.76 12.96 1.23
CA ALA A 82 18.18 11.59 1.55
C ALA A 82 17.16 10.53 1.12
N GLY A 83 15.90 10.90 0.90
CA GLY A 83 14.86 10.00 0.42
C GLY A 83 14.71 10.02 -1.10
N GLN A 84 13.78 9.21 -1.61
CA GLN A 84 13.50 9.04 -3.03
C GLN A 84 12.00 8.97 -3.26
N VAL A 85 11.53 9.41 -4.42
CA VAL A 85 10.12 9.32 -4.82
C VAL A 85 10.01 8.76 -6.22
N ILE A 86 9.17 7.76 -6.39
CA ILE A 86 8.89 7.11 -7.66
C ILE A 86 7.40 7.29 -7.95
N GLY A 87 7.06 7.99 -9.03
CA GLY A 87 5.69 8.05 -9.55
C GLY A 87 5.47 7.01 -10.64
N VAL A 88 4.38 6.27 -10.59
CA VAL A 88 3.96 5.33 -11.64
C VAL A 88 2.67 5.83 -12.26
N ASP A 89 2.63 5.98 -13.58
CA ASP A 89 1.42 6.22 -14.33
C ASP A 89 1.49 5.51 -15.69
N ARG A 90 0.33 5.26 -16.32
CA ARG A 90 0.25 4.68 -17.67
C ARG A 90 -0.01 5.73 -18.74
N ASN A 91 -0.38 6.95 -18.35
CA ASN A 91 -0.71 8.03 -19.27
C ASN A 91 0.55 8.83 -19.62
N ARG A 92 0.93 8.79 -20.89
CA ARG A 92 2.15 9.44 -21.39
C ARG A 92 2.09 10.96 -21.28
N ASP A 93 0.93 11.56 -21.48
CA ASP A 93 0.78 13.03 -21.45
C ASP A 93 0.93 13.54 -20.01
N MET A 94 0.38 12.81 -19.04
CA MET A 94 0.58 13.06 -17.61
C MET A 94 2.04 12.89 -17.21
N LEU A 95 2.69 11.81 -17.63
CA LEU A 95 4.12 11.58 -17.38
C LEU A 95 5.00 12.66 -18.02
N ALA A 96 4.64 13.15 -19.21
CA ALA A 96 5.36 14.23 -19.87
C ALA A 96 5.26 15.53 -19.07
N LEU A 97 4.06 15.89 -18.60
CA LEU A 97 3.85 17.02 -17.70
C LEU A 97 4.68 16.89 -16.41
N ALA A 98 4.65 15.72 -15.78
CA ALA A 98 5.40 15.45 -14.56
C ALA A 98 6.92 15.56 -14.79
N ARG A 99 7.44 14.97 -15.86
CA ARG A 99 8.87 14.99 -16.18
C ARG A 99 9.37 16.39 -16.57
N ASP A 100 8.57 17.22 -17.23
CA ASP A 100 8.89 18.62 -17.52
C ASP A 100 8.95 19.49 -16.24
N ALA A 101 8.09 19.18 -15.26
CA ALA A 101 8.09 19.86 -13.96
C ALA A 101 9.27 19.47 -13.06
N THR A 102 9.76 18.23 -13.13
CA THR A 102 10.84 17.69 -12.28
C THR A 102 12.06 18.62 -12.13
N PRO A 103 12.72 19.09 -13.21
CA PRO A 103 13.89 19.97 -13.06
C PRO A 103 13.57 21.32 -12.43
N ARG A 104 12.34 21.84 -12.61
CA ARG A 104 11.90 23.10 -12.01
C ARG A 104 11.70 22.96 -10.51
N VAL A 105 11.03 21.89 -10.09
CA VAL A 105 10.84 21.55 -8.67
C VAL A 105 12.19 21.28 -8.01
N ALA A 106 13.05 20.48 -8.64
CA ALA A 106 14.38 20.16 -8.11
C ALA A 106 15.24 21.42 -7.89
N LYS A 107 15.18 22.37 -8.81
CA LYS A 107 15.84 23.67 -8.66
C LYS A 107 15.24 24.51 -7.51
N ALA A 108 13.92 24.48 -7.34
CA ALA A 108 13.23 25.23 -6.29
C ALA A 108 13.51 24.68 -4.88
N ILE A 109 13.63 23.36 -4.72
CA ILE A 109 13.87 22.71 -3.43
C ILE A 109 15.36 22.46 -3.14
N GLY A 110 16.23 22.54 -4.16
CA GLY A 110 17.69 22.43 -4.04
C GLY A 110 18.26 21.02 -4.23
N TYR A 111 17.45 20.03 -4.60
CA TYR A 111 17.88 18.65 -4.87
C TYR A 111 16.89 17.94 -5.79
N GLY A 112 17.34 16.89 -6.47
CA GLY A 112 16.50 16.05 -7.33
C GLY A 112 16.47 14.61 -6.83
N ASN A 113 15.27 14.11 -6.52
CA ASN A 113 15.05 12.76 -6.00
C ASN A 113 13.72 12.16 -6.46
N VAL A 114 13.14 12.67 -7.55
CA VAL A 114 11.88 12.21 -8.12
C VAL A 114 12.13 11.56 -9.47
N ALA A 115 11.60 10.36 -9.67
CA ALA A 115 11.61 9.65 -10.94
C ALA A 115 10.20 9.19 -11.31
N PHE A 116 9.87 9.19 -12.60
CA PHE A 116 8.57 8.76 -13.11
C PHE A 116 8.72 7.56 -14.05
N ARG A 117 7.90 6.54 -13.85
CA ARG A 117 7.90 5.28 -14.60
C ARG A 117 6.57 5.07 -15.33
N CYS A 118 6.64 4.53 -16.55
CA CYS A 118 5.45 4.19 -17.33
C CYS A 118 5.04 2.75 -17.04
N GLY A 119 3.89 2.55 -16.40
CA GLY A 119 3.45 1.24 -15.96
C GLY A 119 1.99 1.19 -15.54
N ALA A 120 1.43 -0.02 -15.52
CA ALA A 120 0.12 -0.26 -14.94
C ALA A 120 0.28 -0.50 -13.43
N ILE A 121 -0.55 0.13 -12.59
CA ILE A 121 -0.41 0.01 -11.12
C ILE A 121 -0.68 -1.41 -10.60
N GLN A 122 -1.42 -2.23 -11.37
CA GLN A 122 -1.61 -3.64 -11.08
C GLN A 122 -0.42 -4.54 -11.48
N ASP A 123 0.58 -4.03 -12.20
CA ASP A 123 1.77 -4.77 -12.65
C ASP A 123 3.00 -3.86 -12.55
N LEU A 124 3.48 -3.68 -11.30
CA LEU A 124 4.66 -2.86 -10.98
C LEU A 124 5.97 -3.54 -11.36
N ALA A 125 5.94 -4.77 -11.87
CA ALA A 125 7.10 -5.46 -12.40
C ALA A 125 7.35 -5.11 -13.87
N LEU A 126 6.31 -4.92 -14.69
CA LEU A 126 6.47 -4.66 -16.11
C LEU A 126 6.68 -3.15 -16.41
N ASP A 127 7.86 -2.79 -16.92
CA ASP A 127 8.16 -1.46 -17.44
C ASP A 127 7.63 -1.33 -18.87
N LEU A 128 6.60 -0.49 -19.08
CA LEU A 128 6.00 -0.31 -20.40
C LEU A 128 6.93 0.44 -21.38
N GLU A 129 7.83 1.29 -20.90
CA GLU A 129 8.84 1.94 -21.76
C GLU A 129 9.87 0.92 -22.27
N ALA A 130 10.24 -0.08 -21.44
CA ALA A 130 11.10 -1.17 -21.87
C ALA A 130 10.41 -2.05 -22.93
N VAL A 131 9.12 -2.36 -22.74
CA VAL A 131 8.31 -3.09 -23.72
C VAL A 131 8.23 -2.34 -25.04
N GLU A 132 8.02 -1.03 -25.01
CA GLU A 132 7.98 -0.18 -26.20
C GLU A 132 9.32 -0.16 -26.95
N GLY A 133 10.43 -0.05 -26.23
CA GLY A 133 11.77 -0.13 -26.81
C GLY A 133 12.07 -1.50 -27.43
N TRP A 134 11.45 -2.57 -26.93
CA TRP A 134 11.52 -3.89 -27.56
C TRP A 134 10.64 -3.96 -28.82
N LEU A 135 9.39 -3.49 -28.76
CA LEU A 135 8.43 -3.47 -29.87
C LEU A 135 8.93 -2.66 -31.07
N ALA A 136 9.66 -1.57 -30.84
CA ALA A 136 10.28 -0.77 -31.91
C ALA A 136 11.26 -1.58 -32.78
N ARG A 137 11.86 -2.64 -32.21
CA ARG A 137 12.80 -3.55 -32.89
C ARG A 137 12.14 -4.86 -33.32
N HIS A 138 11.03 -5.24 -32.70
CA HIS A 138 10.32 -6.51 -32.90
C HIS A 138 8.81 -6.26 -33.09
N PRO A 139 8.39 -5.71 -34.24
CA PRO A 139 6.98 -5.46 -34.50
C PRO A 139 6.18 -6.76 -34.53
N VAL A 140 5.05 -6.81 -33.82
CA VAL A 140 4.17 -7.99 -33.76
C VAL A 140 3.14 -7.95 -34.89
N ARG A 141 3.21 -8.93 -35.78
CA ARG A 141 2.32 -9.11 -36.94
C ARG A 141 1.84 -10.55 -37.10
N THR A 142 2.57 -11.51 -36.52
CA THR A 142 2.24 -12.94 -36.52
C THR A 142 1.96 -13.45 -35.11
N ARG A 143 1.42 -14.68 -35.02
CA ARG A 143 1.15 -15.32 -33.73
C ARG A 143 2.45 -15.69 -33.01
N GLU A 144 3.47 -16.07 -33.75
CA GLU A 144 4.80 -16.39 -33.23
C GLU A 144 5.46 -15.16 -32.60
N GLU A 145 5.32 -14.00 -33.24
CA GLU A 145 5.81 -12.72 -32.71
C GLU A 145 5.03 -12.26 -31.47
N LEU A 146 3.72 -12.59 -31.38
CA LEU A 146 2.93 -12.35 -30.17
C LEU A 146 3.47 -13.18 -28.99
N PHE A 147 3.77 -14.46 -29.19
CA PHE A 147 4.37 -15.29 -28.14
C PHE A 147 5.78 -14.78 -27.75
N ALA A 148 6.55 -14.25 -28.69
CA ALA A 148 7.83 -13.63 -28.38
C ALA A 148 7.67 -12.36 -27.52
N LEU A 149 6.64 -11.55 -27.76
CA LEU A 149 6.31 -10.40 -26.90
C LEU A 149 5.94 -10.86 -25.49
N GLU A 150 5.07 -11.86 -25.34
CA GLU A 150 4.67 -12.40 -24.04
C GLU A 150 5.89 -12.94 -23.27
N ALA A 151 6.76 -13.70 -23.93
CA ALA A 151 7.99 -14.22 -23.35
C ALA A 151 8.94 -13.10 -22.91
N GLU A 152 9.07 -12.02 -23.70
CA GLU A 152 9.89 -10.87 -23.35
C GLU A 152 9.32 -10.10 -22.16
N GLN A 153 8.00 -9.88 -22.11
CA GLN A 153 7.36 -9.24 -20.96
C GLN A 153 7.61 -10.04 -19.68
N ASP A 154 7.48 -11.36 -19.75
CA ASP A 154 7.78 -12.27 -18.64
C ASP A 154 9.26 -12.24 -18.24
N ARG A 155 10.17 -12.12 -19.21
CA ARG A 155 11.60 -11.94 -18.95
C ARG A 155 11.84 -10.61 -18.23
N LEU A 156 11.26 -9.50 -18.70
CA LEU A 156 11.40 -8.18 -18.09
C LEU A 156 10.90 -8.17 -16.64
N ARG A 157 9.73 -8.74 -16.36
CA ARG A 157 9.19 -8.85 -14.99
C ARG A 157 10.15 -9.56 -14.03
N ARG A 158 10.82 -10.62 -14.50
CA ARG A 158 11.72 -11.44 -13.65
C ARG A 158 13.13 -10.85 -13.52
N GLU A 159 13.69 -10.37 -14.62
CA GLU A 159 15.11 -10.02 -14.70
C GLU A 159 15.38 -8.53 -14.45
N SER A 160 14.41 -7.66 -14.75
CA SER A 160 14.54 -6.21 -14.63
C SER A 160 13.20 -5.58 -14.24
N PRO A 161 12.64 -5.90 -13.05
CA PRO A 161 11.36 -5.37 -12.64
C PRO A 161 11.40 -3.84 -12.54
N MET A 162 10.35 -3.18 -13.04
CA MET A 162 10.21 -1.72 -12.99
C MET A 162 10.34 -1.19 -11.55
N ILE A 163 9.66 -1.86 -10.62
CA ILE A 163 9.79 -1.67 -9.17
C ILE A 163 10.22 -3.00 -8.54
N ALA A 164 11.37 -3.00 -7.87
CA ALA A 164 11.94 -4.19 -7.26
C ALA A 164 11.20 -4.63 -6.00
N ASP A 165 11.30 -5.92 -5.67
CA ASP A 165 10.76 -6.52 -4.45
C ASP A 165 11.34 -5.84 -3.21
N GLY A 166 10.48 -5.52 -2.23
CA GLY A 166 10.91 -4.97 -0.94
C GLY A 166 11.77 -3.71 -1.03
N SER A 167 11.58 -2.89 -2.08
CA SER A 167 12.39 -1.72 -2.37
C SER A 167 11.80 -0.39 -1.87
N VAL A 168 10.53 -0.37 -1.46
CA VAL A 168 9.84 0.86 -1.07
C VAL A 168 9.45 0.86 0.41
N ASP A 169 9.61 2.00 1.08
CA ASP A 169 9.24 2.21 2.47
C ASP A 169 7.74 2.42 2.62
N VAL A 170 7.16 3.24 1.73
CA VAL A 170 5.74 3.59 1.74
C VAL A 170 5.18 3.67 0.32
N VAL A 171 4.02 3.05 0.10
CA VAL A 171 3.21 3.27 -1.09
C VAL A 171 2.08 4.23 -0.74
N VAL A 172 1.93 5.27 -1.55
CA VAL A 172 0.81 6.21 -1.50
C VAL A 172 0.00 6.13 -2.78
N SER A 173 -1.27 6.50 -2.69
CA SER A 173 -2.16 6.58 -3.85
C SER A 173 -3.34 7.47 -3.52
N ASN A 174 -3.83 8.18 -4.53
CA ASN A 174 -4.97 9.08 -4.41
C ASN A 174 -6.00 8.79 -5.51
N CYS A 175 -7.07 8.07 -5.18
CA CYS A 175 -8.26 7.89 -6.02
C CYS A 175 -8.04 7.15 -7.37
N VAL A 176 -7.10 6.20 -7.44
CA VAL A 176 -6.83 5.45 -8.68
C VAL A 176 -7.06 3.95 -8.59
N LEU A 177 -7.21 3.35 -7.40
CA LEU A 177 -7.39 1.88 -7.30
C LEU A 177 -8.76 1.48 -7.84
N ASN A 178 -9.77 2.33 -7.66
CA ASN A 178 -11.11 2.13 -8.22
C ASN A 178 -11.15 2.07 -9.76
N LEU A 179 -10.12 2.56 -10.44
CA LEU A 179 -10.02 2.49 -11.91
C LEU A 179 -9.48 1.14 -12.39
N VAL A 180 -8.97 0.29 -11.48
CA VAL A 180 -8.48 -1.04 -11.80
C VAL A 180 -9.65 -2.02 -11.92
N GLY A 181 -9.71 -2.69 -13.07
CA GLY A 181 -10.74 -3.69 -13.35
C GLY A 181 -10.72 -4.84 -12.35
N GLU A 182 -11.90 -5.41 -12.06
CA GLU A 182 -12.07 -6.43 -11.02
C GLU A 182 -11.10 -7.63 -11.14
N ARG A 183 -10.80 -8.05 -12.38
CA ARG A 183 -9.90 -9.17 -12.67
C ARG A 183 -8.45 -8.92 -12.24
N ASP A 184 -8.04 -7.67 -12.19
CA ASP A 184 -6.66 -7.26 -11.92
C ASP A 184 -6.45 -6.85 -10.46
N ARG A 185 -7.53 -6.70 -9.67
CA ARG A 185 -7.45 -6.26 -8.27
C ARG A 185 -6.58 -7.18 -7.42
N ARG A 186 -6.69 -8.49 -7.61
CA ARG A 186 -5.83 -9.45 -6.87
C ARG A 186 -4.36 -9.22 -7.17
N GLN A 187 -4.01 -8.97 -8.43
CA GLN A 187 -2.64 -8.68 -8.84
C GLN A 187 -2.16 -7.36 -8.25
N LEU A 188 -2.99 -6.31 -8.27
CA LEU A 188 -2.71 -5.01 -7.66
C LEU A 188 -2.30 -5.13 -6.18
N PHE A 189 -3.10 -5.81 -5.34
CA PHE A 189 -2.75 -5.95 -3.92
C PHE A 189 -1.52 -6.85 -3.71
N ALA A 190 -1.31 -7.86 -4.56
CA ALA A 190 -0.10 -8.67 -4.54
C ALA A 190 1.15 -7.84 -4.89
N GLU A 191 1.06 -6.95 -5.88
CA GLU A 191 2.13 -6.04 -6.26
C GLU A 191 2.45 -5.02 -5.17
N LEU A 192 1.43 -4.43 -4.55
CA LEU A 192 1.59 -3.59 -3.36
C LEU A 192 2.40 -4.31 -2.28
N PHE A 193 2.01 -5.55 -1.96
CA PHE A 193 2.70 -6.35 -0.97
C PHE A 193 4.12 -6.71 -1.40
N ARG A 194 4.35 -7.05 -2.67
CA ARG A 194 5.67 -7.41 -3.22
C ARG A 194 6.67 -6.27 -3.07
N VAL A 195 6.30 -5.07 -3.51
CA VAL A 195 7.24 -3.92 -3.58
C VAL A 195 7.55 -3.32 -2.21
N VAL A 196 6.59 -3.35 -1.28
CA VAL A 196 6.79 -2.80 0.07
C VAL A 196 7.84 -3.64 0.82
N ARG A 197 8.80 -2.99 1.46
CA ARG A 197 9.79 -3.68 2.30
C ARG A 197 9.19 -4.19 3.61
N ILE A 198 9.86 -5.12 4.25
CA ILE A 198 9.52 -5.52 5.64
C ILE A 198 9.69 -4.29 6.55
N GLY A 199 8.67 -4.00 7.35
CA GLY A 199 8.53 -2.79 8.17
C GLY A 199 8.04 -1.56 7.40
N GLY A 200 7.71 -1.69 6.11
CA GLY A 200 7.08 -0.65 5.31
C GLY A 200 5.55 -0.65 5.43
N ARG A 201 4.90 0.31 4.77
CA ARG A 201 3.44 0.49 4.83
C ARG A 201 2.84 0.92 3.49
N VAL A 202 1.53 0.85 3.39
CA VAL A 202 0.73 1.48 2.34
C VAL A 202 -0.24 2.46 2.98
N ALA A 203 -0.48 3.58 2.32
CA ALA A 203 -1.43 4.62 2.73
C ALA A 203 -2.23 5.07 1.51
N ILE A 204 -3.45 4.55 1.38
CA ILE A 204 -4.26 4.67 0.17
C ILE A 204 -5.50 5.49 0.47
N SER A 205 -5.61 6.67 -0.16
CA SER A 205 -6.83 7.47 -0.14
C SER A 205 -7.69 7.12 -1.35
N ASP A 206 -8.95 6.71 -1.12
CA ASP A 206 -9.87 6.37 -2.21
C ASP A 206 -11.34 6.57 -1.79
N ILE A 207 -12.25 6.43 -2.76
CA ILE A 207 -13.70 6.40 -2.53
C ILE A 207 -14.16 4.96 -2.28
N VAL A 208 -14.94 4.75 -1.24
CA VAL A 208 -15.61 3.47 -0.93
C VAL A 208 -17.12 3.64 -0.87
N CYS A 209 -17.83 2.53 -1.00
CA CYS A 209 -19.29 2.46 -0.83
C CYS A 209 -19.69 1.58 0.36
N ASP A 210 -20.88 1.80 0.90
CA ASP A 210 -21.47 1.02 2.00
C ASP A 210 -22.15 -0.27 1.52
N GLU A 211 -22.58 -0.32 0.25
CA GLU A 211 -23.21 -1.47 -0.39
C GLU A 211 -22.46 -1.93 -1.65
N ASP A 212 -22.74 -3.15 -2.12
CA ASP A 212 -22.17 -3.64 -3.39
C ASP A 212 -22.80 -2.87 -4.56
N VAL A 213 -21.98 -2.32 -5.46
CA VAL A 213 -22.46 -1.54 -6.61
C VAL A 213 -23.16 -2.46 -7.63
N PRO A 214 -24.45 -2.21 -7.97
CA PRO A 214 -25.19 -3.00 -8.94
C PRO A 214 -24.55 -3.02 -10.34
N GLU A 215 -24.80 -4.10 -11.09
CA GLU A 215 -24.22 -4.31 -12.43
C GLU A 215 -24.54 -3.19 -13.43
N HIS A 216 -25.74 -2.60 -13.37
CA HIS A 216 -26.13 -1.52 -14.28
C HIS A 216 -25.34 -0.24 -14.02
N LEU A 217 -25.02 0.08 -12.76
CA LEU A 217 -24.13 1.19 -12.41
C LEU A 217 -22.66 0.85 -12.73
N ARG A 218 -22.25 -0.41 -12.59
CA ARG A 218 -20.91 -0.87 -12.97
C ARG A 218 -20.64 -0.78 -14.48
N SER A 219 -21.68 -0.97 -15.27
CA SER A 219 -21.62 -0.94 -16.73
C SER A 219 -21.66 0.47 -17.32
N ASP A 220 -21.95 1.51 -16.52
CA ASP A 220 -22.01 2.90 -16.97
C ASP A 220 -20.60 3.53 -17.09
N PRO A 221 -20.12 3.86 -18.31
CA PRO A 221 -18.79 4.44 -18.51
C PRO A 221 -18.60 5.84 -17.89
N ALA A 222 -19.68 6.62 -17.77
CA ALA A 222 -19.63 7.96 -17.20
C ALA A 222 -19.47 7.92 -15.67
N LEU A 223 -20.09 6.94 -15.01
CA LEU A 223 -19.93 6.71 -13.57
C LEU A 223 -18.59 6.03 -13.24
N TRP A 224 -18.06 5.20 -14.14
CA TRP A 224 -16.76 4.54 -13.95
C TRP A 224 -15.62 5.54 -13.81
N SER A 225 -15.58 6.51 -14.71
CA SER A 225 -14.54 7.55 -14.70
C SER A 225 -14.71 8.58 -13.57
N GLY A 226 -15.82 8.53 -12.81
CA GLY A 226 -16.02 9.29 -11.58
C GLY A 226 -15.66 8.55 -10.30
N CYS A 227 -14.99 7.39 -10.38
CA CYS A 227 -14.65 6.50 -9.24
C CYS A 227 -15.87 5.93 -8.49
N ILE A 228 -17.05 5.87 -9.14
CA ILE A 228 -18.30 5.39 -8.53
C ILE A 228 -18.48 3.89 -8.82
N SER A 229 -18.43 3.51 -10.10
CA SER A 229 -18.67 2.13 -10.54
C SER A 229 -17.62 1.14 -10.05
N GLY A 230 -16.38 1.60 -9.90
CA GLY A 230 -15.27 0.78 -9.42
C GLY A 230 -15.07 0.79 -7.91
N ALA A 231 -15.88 1.54 -7.15
CA ALA A 231 -15.71 1.68 -5.70
C ALA A 231 -15.73 0.31 -5.00
N PHE A 232 -14.79 0.10 -4.09
CA PHE A 232 -14.85 -1.05 -3.19
C PHE A 232 -15.92 -0.81 -2.12
N ARG A 233 -16.64 -1.87 -1.75
CA ARG A 233 -17.37 -1.87 -0.48
C ARG A 233 -16.36 -1.76 0.67
N GLU A 234 -16.67 -0.94 1.66
CA GLU A 234 -15.73 -0.54 2.72
C GLU A 234 -15.02 -1.73 3.39
N ASP A 235 -15.76 -2.76 3.80
CA ASP A 235 -15.23 -3.99 4.42
C ASP A 235 -14.32 -4.79 3.47
N ARG A 236 -14.72 -4.91 2.18
CA ARG A 236 -13.96 -5.62 1.15
C ARG A 236 -12.65 -4.92 0.82
N PHE A 237 -12.62 -3.60 0.93
CA PHE A 237 -11.40 -2.84 0.71
C PHE A 237 -10.35 -3.17 1.77
N LEU A 238 -10.73 -3.20 3.05
CA LEU A 238 -9.84 -3.60 4.14
C LEU A 238 -9.44 -5.07 3.99
N GLN A 239 -10.39 -5.95 3.67
CA GLN A 239 -10.13 -7.38 3.50
C GLN A 239 -9.09 -7.65 2.40
N ALA A 240 -9.10 -6.89 1.31
CA ALA A 240 -8.15 -7.08 0.22
C ALA A 240 -6.68 -6.86 0.64
N PHE A 241 -6.41 -5.92 1.56
CA PHE A 241 -5.07 -5.77 2.14
C PHE A 241 -4.70 -6.94 3.06
N ALA A 242 -5.65 -7.41 3.89
CA ALA A 242 -5.43 -8.56 4.76
C ALA A 242 -5.15 -9.84 3.95
N ASP A 243 -5.93 -10.08 2.89
CA ASP A 243 -5.77 -11.22 1.97
C ASP A 243 -4.43 -11.21 1.24
N ALA A 244 -3.88 -10.03 0.96
CA ALA A 244 -2.55 -9.87 0.38
C ALA A 244 -1.41 -10.09 1.37
N GLY A 245 -1.72 -10.23 2.67
CA GLY A 245 -0.75 -10.52 3.73
C GLY A 245 -0.33 -9.31 4.56
N PHE A 246 -0.93 -8.14 4.36
CA PHE A 246 -0.70 -7.00 5.25
C PHE A 246 -1.29 -7.26 6.64
N HIS A 247 -0.80 -6.53 7.64
CA HIS A 247 -1.34 -6.48 8.99
C HIS A 247 -1.59 -5.03 9.40
N GLY A 248 -2.32 -4.83 10.50
CA GLY A 248 -2.59 -3.51 11.06
C GLY A 248 -3.45 -2.67 10.11
N VAL A 249 -4.31 -3.35 9.35
CA VAL A 249 -5.19 -2.73 8.35
C VAL A 249 -6.24 -1.92 9.09
N HIS A 250 -6.27 -0.61 8.85
CA HIS A 250 -7.25 0.26 9.51
C HIS A 250 -7.58 1.49 8.66
N LEU A 251 -8.73 2.09 8.97
CA LEU A 251 -9.15 3.38 8.44
C LEU A 251 -8.46 4.49 9.23
N ALA A 252 -7.43 5.09 8.65
CA ALA A 252 -6.75 6.28 9.16
C ALA A 252 -7.63 7.53 9.06
N LYS A 253 -8.47 7.59 8.02
CA LYS A 253 -9.44 8.66 7.78
C LYS A 253 -10.71 8.04 7.21
N ARG A 254 -11.86 8.55 7.62
CA ARG A 254 -13.16 8.27 7.01
C ARG A 254 -14.03 9.51 7.13
N ASP A 255 -14.52 10.02 6.01
CA ASP A 255 -15.40 11.20 6.03
C ASP A 255 -16.78 10.84 6.60
N GLU A 256 -17.23 11.62 7.59
CA GLU A 256 -18.53 11.41 8.26
C GLU A 256 -19.73 11.63 7.34
N ARG A 257 -19.59 12.44 6.29
CA ARG A 257 -20.64 12.70 5.30
C ARG A 257 -20.26 12.06 3.97
N PRO A 258 -21.23 11.48 3.24
CA PRO A 258 -20.95 10.96 1.93
C PRO A 258 -20.65 12.12 0.98
N TRP A 259 -19.65 11.94 0.14
CA TRP A 259 -19.36 12.86 -0.95
C TRP A 259 -20.50 12.84 -1.97
N ARG A 260 -21.08 11.65 -2.22
CA ARG A 260 -22.19 11.46 -3.15
C ARG A 260 -23.07 10.30 -2.70
N VAL A 261 -24.36 10.38 -3.04
CA VAL A 261 -25.30 9.27 -2.91
C VAL A 261 -25.90 8.97 -4.29
N VAL A 262 -25.88 7.70 -4.71
CA VAL A 262 -26.43 7.25 -6.00
C VAL A 262 -27.35 6.06 -5.75
N GLU A 263 -28.63 6.18 -6.10
CA GLU A 263 -29.63 5.13 -5.87
C GLU A 263 -29.70 4.62 -4.41
N GLY A 264 -29.34 5.46 -3.44
CA GLY A 264 -29.30 5.11 -2.02
C GLY A 264 -27.93 4.65 -1.51
N ILE A 265 -26.99 4.32 -2.40
CA ILE A 265 -25.62 3.90 -2.06
C ILE A 265 -24.79 5.12 -1.69
N GLU A 266 -24.15 5.09 -0.53
CA GLU A 266 -23.32 6.16 -0.02
C GLU A 266 -21.86 6.01 -0.44
N TYR A 267 -21.32 7.02 -1.11
CA TYR A 267 -19.91 7.06 -1.53
C TYR A 267 -19.12 8.02 -0.63
N ARG A 268 -18.05 7.52 0.00
CA ARG A 268 -17.30 8.22 1.04
C ARG A 268 -15.80 8.17 0.76
N SER A 269 -15.10 9.24 1.10
CA SER A 269 -13.63 9.24 1.08
C SER A 269 -13.10 8.57 2.35
N VAL A 270 -12.15 7.66 2.14
CA VAL A 270 -11.40 7.00 3.20
C VAL A 270 -9.90 7.08 2.95
N THR A 271 -9.11 6.87 3.99
CA THR A 271 -7.69 6.52 3.86
C THR A 271 -7.44 5.25 4.64
N VAL A 272 -7.02 4.20 3.94
CA VAL A 272 -6.62 2.93 4.55
C VAL A 272 -5.11 2.90 4.70
N VAL A 273 -4.66 2.47 5.88
CA VAL A 273 -3.24 2.21 6.15
C VAL A 273 -3.07 0.75 6.52
N ALA A 274 -2.05 0.11 5.95
CA ALA A 274 -1.70 -1.28 6.21
C ALA A 274 -0.18 -1.49 6.19
N TYR A 275 0.32 -2.48 6.92
CA TYR A 275 1.75 -2.67 7.19
C TYR A 275 2.23 -4.04 6.74
N LYS A 276 3.48 -4.10 6.27
CA LYS A 276 4.17 -5.34 5.95
C LYS A 276 5.19 -5.64 7.03
N GLY A 277 5.18 -6.84 7.59
CA GLY A 277 6.16 -7.17 8.64
C GLY A 277 6.05 -8.58 9.24
N LYS A 278 4.94 -9.28 8.98
CA LYS A 278 4.67 -10.60 9.58
C LYS A 278 5.44 -11.78 8.96
N GLN A 279 6.25 -11.54 7.93
CA GLN A 279 7.05 -12.59 7.28
C GLN A 279 8.19 -13.09 8.17
N GLY A 280 8.64 -14.33 7.94
CA GLY A 280 9.77 -14.94 8.64
C GLY A 280 9.39 -15.77 9.88
N PRO A 281 10.36 -16.44 10.51
CA PRO A 281 10.10 -17.46 11.52
C PRO A 281 9.57 -16.89 12.84
N CYS A 282 8.67 -17.63 13.51
CA CYS A 282 8.30 -17.39 14.91
C CYS A 282 9.39 -17.97 15.82
N LEU A 283 10.19 -17.11 16.44
CA LEU A 283 11.28 -17.51 17.35
C LEU A 283 11.03 -17.01 18.78
N GLU A 284 11.27 -17.87 19.77
CA GLU A 284 11.11 -17.58 21.18
C GLU A 284 12.22 -16.63 21.66
N GLY A 285 11.81 -15.50 22.24
CA GLY A 285 12.73 -14.53 22.82
C GLY A 285 12.39 -14.18 24.27
N ASN A 286 11.55 -14.97 24.93
CA ASN A 286 10.98 -14.73 26.25
C ASN A 286 10.22 -13.41 26.35
N HIS A 287 9.60 -13.00 25.25
CA HIS A 287 8.80 -11.79 25.19
C HIS A 287 7.35 -12.06 25.63
N ALA A 288 6.74 -11.01 26.18
CA ALA A 288 5.31 -10.95 26.38
C ALA A 288 4.77 -9.57 26.00
N VAL A 289 3.48 -9.53 25.72
CA VAL A 289 2.71 -8.29 25.63
C VAL A 289 1.57 -8.35 26.63
N LEU A 290 1.11 -7.18 27.08
CA LEU A 290 -0.06 -7.05 27.92
C LEU A 290 -1.03 -6.06 27.24
N TYR A 291 -2.25 -6.52 26.98
CA TYR A 291 -3.31 -5.67 26.44
C TYR A 291 -4.02 -4.95 27.61
N PRO A 292 -3.99 -3.61 27.68
CA PRO A 292 -4.55 -2.85 28.80
C PRO A 292 -6.09 -2.72 28.75
N GLY A 293 -6.74 -3.02 27.62
CA GLY A 293 -8.17 -2.81 27.41
C GLY A 293 -8.48 -1.67 26.44
N PRO A 294 -9.75 -1.25 26.29
CA PRO A 294 -10.87 -1.52 27.21
C PRO A 294 -11.67 -2.80 26.92
N TRP A 295 -11.54 -3.41 25.74
CA TRP A 295 -12.25 -4.66 25.43
C TRP A 295 -11.84 -5.80 26.37
N SER A 296 -12.70 -6.81 26.56
CA SER A 296 -12.36 -7.99 27.37
C SER A 296 -11.19 -8.77 26.78
N GLU A 297 -11.20 -8.91 25.45
CA GLU A 297 -10.12 -9.45 24.65
C GLU A 297 -10.13 -8.83 23.25
N VAL A 298 -8.98 -8.88 22.57
CA VAL A 298 -8.84 -8.50 21.15
C VAL A 298 -8.12 -9.60 20.40
N ARG A 299 -8.37 -9.71 19.10
CA ARG A 299 -7.70 -10.64 18.20
C ARG A 299 -6.95 -9.88 17.12
N ASP A 300 -5.71 -10.26 16.82
CA ASP A 300 -4.94 -9.66 15.72
C ASP A 300 -5.12 -10.40 14.39
N ASP A 301 -4.48 -9.89 13.34
CA ASP A 301 -4.55 -10.40 11.96
C ASP A 301 -3.98 -11.81 11.78
N ASP A 302 -3.20 -12.32 12.74
CA ASP A 302 -2.59 -13.65 12.72
C ASP A 302 -3.32 -14.62 13.68
N GLY A 303 -4.44 -14.19 14.26
CA GLY A 303 -5.32 -15.02 15.10
C GLY A 303 -4.94 -15.08 16.58
N HIS A 304 -3.92 -14.32 16.99
CA HIS A 304 -3.53 -14.20 18.39
C HIS A 304 -4.64 -13.53 19.20
N VAL A 305 -4.92 -14.01 20.41
CA VAL A 305 -5.93 -13.47 21.33
C VAL A 305 -5.26 -12.85 22.56
N PHE A 306 -5.49 -11.55 22.76
CA PHE A 306 -4.95 -10.80 23.89
C PHE A 306 -6.06 -10.43 24.87
N ARG A 307 -6.01 -11.00 26.07
CA ARG A 307 -6.97 -10.75 27.15
C ARG A 307 -6.52 -9.59 28.02
N ARG A 308 -7.46 -8.75 28.42
CA ARG A 308 -7.17 -7.53 29.19
C ARG A 308 -6.48 -7.86 30.51
N GLY A 309 -5.29 -7.28 30.72
CA GLY A 309 -4.49 -7.43 31.95
C GLY A 309 -3.68 -8.73 32.04
N GLU A 310 -3.81 -9.63 31.08
CA GLU A 310 -3.05 -10.88 31.02
C GLU A 310 -1.70 -10.63 30.32
N ARG A 311 -0.64 -11.32 30.77
CA ARG A 311 0.64 -11.36 30.06
C ARG A 311 0.56 -12.44 28.99
N THR A 312 0.48 -12.09 27.72
CA THR A 312 0.43 -13.07 26.63
C THR A 312 1.83 -13.33 26.09
N ALA A 313 2.21 -14.60 26.00
CA ALA A 313 3.44 -15.04 25.36
C ALA A 313 3.39 -14.75 23.85
N VAL A 314 4.43 -14.11 23.33
CA VAL A 314 4.57 -13.87 21.88
C VAL A 314 6.01 -14.15 21.44
N CYS A 315 6.16 -14.53 20.18
CA CYS A 315 7.49 -14.66 19.58
C CYS A 315 8.17 -13.28 19.43
N ALA A 316 9.49 -13.26 19.22
CA ALA A 316 10.25 -12.02 19.07
C ALA A 316 9.80 -11.16 17.87
N LYS A 317 9.33 -11.78 16.79
CA LYS A 317 8.75 -11.07 15.63
C LYS A 317 7.45 -10.36 16.02
N THR A 318 6.47 -11.10 16.53
CA THR A 318 5.18 -10.56 16.98
C THR A 318 5.36 -9.50 18.07
N TYR A 319 6.31 -9.68 18.99
CA TYR A 319 6.65 -8.66 19.98
C TYR A 319 7.07 -7.35 19.32
N ARG A 320 8.00 -7.39 18.36
CA ARG A 320 8.42 -6.19 17.62
C ARG A 320 7.26 -5.54 16.87
N LEU A 321 6.40 -6.33 16.22
CA LEU A 321 5.23 -5.81 15.52
C LEU A 321 4.27 -5.08 16.46
N LEU A 322 3.85 -5.75 17.54
CA LEU A 322 2.87 -5.20 18.47
C LEU A 322 3.40 -4.02 19.28
N THR A 323 4.71 -3.96 19.53
CA THR A 323 5.36 -2.83 20.22
C THR A 323 5.80 -1.71 19.27
N SER A 324 5.49 -1.84 17.98
CA SER A 324 5.69 -0.81 16.95
C SER A 324 4.33 -0.30 16.47
N GLU A 325 4.35 0.77 15.67
CA GLU A 325 3.14 1.20 14.96
C GLU A 325 2.57 0.07 14.07
N PRO A 326 1.24 -0.02 13.92
CA PRO A 326 0.21 0.86 14.48
C PRO A 326 -0.27 0.47 15.90
N TYR A 327 0.32 -0.58 16.49
CA TYR A 327 -0.20 -1.20 17.71
C TYR A 327 0.42 -0.66 19.01
N ALA A 328 1.55 0.04 18.95
CA ALA A 328 2.34 0.41 20.13
C ALA A 328 1.54 1.13 21.24
N ALA A 329 0.52 1.92 20.87
CA ALA A 329 -0.34 2.62 21.83
C ALA A 329 -1.41 1.71 22.48
N GLN A 330 -1.65 0.53 21.91
CA GLN A 330 -2.71 -0.41 22.28
C GLN A 330 -2.20 -1.56 23.15
N VAL A 331 -0.89 -1.75 23.30
CA VAL A 331 -0.30 -2.81 24.12
C VAL A 331 0.85 -2.30 24.95
N ILE A 332 1.14 -3.00 26.05
CA ILE A 332 2.33 -2.78 26.87
C ILE A 332 3.32 -3.90 26.56
N GLY A 333 4.47 -3.54 25.99
CA GLY A 333 5.56 -4.47 25.75
C GLY A 333 6.25 -4.88 27.06
N LEU A 334 6.42 -6.18 27.27
CA LEU A 334 7.15 -6.76 28.40
C LEU A 334 8.37 -7.53 27.87
N PRO A 335 9.52 -6.86 27.68
CA PRO A 335 10.73 -7.52 27.24
C PRO A 335 11.30 -8.43 28.35
N PRO A 336 12.13 -9.43 28.00
CA PRO A 336 12.86 -10.18 29.01
C PRO A 336 13.91 -9.29 29.70
N TYR A 337 14.23 -9.59 30.95
CA TYR A 337 15.28 -8.87 31.69
C TYR A 337 16.68 -9.14 31.12
N GLN A 338 16.88 -10.33 30.56
CA GLN A 338 18.06 -10.69 29.80
C GLN A 338 17.63 -11.04 28.38
N ALA A 339 18.17 -10.29 27.40
CA ALA A 339 17.86 -10.54 26.00
C ALA A 339 18.37 -11.91 25.57
N VAL A 340 17.52 -12.68 24.87
CA VAL A 340 17.92 -13.95 24.24
C VAL A 340 18.54 -13.62 22.87
N PRO A 341 19.84 -13.93 22.64
CA PRO A 341 20.49 -13.73 21.34
C PRO A 341 19.77 -14.49 20.24
N GLU A 342 19.75 -13.95 19.02
CA GLU A 342 18.92 -14.46 17.92
C GLU A 342 19.29 -15.92 17.56
N GLU A 343 20.59 -16.22 17.55
CA GLU A 343 21.15 -17.55 17.30
C GLU A 343 20.81 -18.60 18.35
N GLN A 344 20.35 -18.17 19.54
CA GLN A 344 19.94 -19.06 20.64
C GLN A 344 18.42 -19.26 20.70
N ARG A 345 17.66 -18.53 19.88
CA ARG A 345 16.20 -18.60 19.89
C ARG A 345 15.71 -19.89 19.26
N ARG A 346 14.75 -20.52 19.92
CA ARG A 346 14.11 -21.76 19.47
C ARG A 346 12.80 -21.42 18.72
N PRO A 347 12.26 -22.32 17.90
CA PRO A 347 10.93 -22.16 17.33
C PRO A 347 9.88 -21.89 18.42
N PHE A 348 8.95 -20.98 18.13
CA PHE A 348 7.82 -20.63 18.99
C PHE A 348 6.50 -20.99 18.30
N ALA A 349 5.65 -21.74 18.97
CA ALA A 349 4.31 -22.08 18.50
C ALA A 349 3.37 -20.88 18.65
N CYS A 350 3.14 -20.16 17.55
CA CYS A 350 2.33 -18.94 17.51
C CYS A 350 0.80 -19.23 17.60
N ASP A 351 0.37 -20.46 17.28
CA ASP A 351 -1.03 -20.94 17.31
C ASP A 351 -1.53 -21.31 18.71
N GLY A 352 -0.64 -21.80 19.58
CA GLY A 352 -0.91 -22.17 20.97
C GLY A 352 -0.64 -21.03 21.96
N GLN A 353 -1.19 -19.82 21.71
CA GLN A 353 -0.96 -18.70 22.62
C GLN A 353 -1.34 -19.03 24.05
N ARG A 354 -0.41 -18.74 24.97
CA ARG A 354 -0.55 -19.01 26.39
C ARG A 354 -0.20 -17.78 27.22
N PRO A 355 -0.71 -17.71 28.46
CA PRO A 355 -0.17 -16.79 29.44
C PRO A 355 1.34 -17.01 29.62
N ARG A 356 2.09 -15.91 29.67
CA ARG A 356 3.51 -15.88 30.02
C ARG A 356 3.65 -15.71 31.52
N HIS A 357 4.21 -16.71 32.19
CA HIS A 357 4.50 -16.59 33.60
C HIS A 357 5.61 -15.54 33.82
N PRO A 358 5.53 -14.64 34.83
CA PRO A 358 6.52 -13.59 35.03
C PRO A 358 7.98 -14.07 35.17
N ARG A 359 8.21 -15.31 35.65
CA ARG A 359 9.56 -15.89 35.77
C ARG A 359 10.24 -16.11 34.41
N GLU A 360 9.46 -16.39 33.36
CA GLU A 360 10.00 -16.57 32.01
C GLU A 360 10.64 -15.27 31.49
N THR A 361 9.94 -14.15 31.66
CA THR A 361 10.48 -12.82 31.31
C THR A 361 11.62 -12.39 32.22
N LYS A 362 11.64 -12.79 33.50
CA LYS A 362 12.65 -12.34 34.48
C LYS A 362 13.96 -13.13 34.42
N ASN A 363 13.84 -14.46 34.34
CA ASN A 363 14.98 -15.38 34.54
C ASN A 363 15.10 -16.42 33.41
N GLY A 364 14.23 -16.41 32.39
CA GLY A 364 14.25 -17.39 31.30
C GLY A 364 13.80 -18.81 31.70
N GLU A 365 13.30 -18.99 32.92
CA GLU A 365 12.81 -20.29 33.42
C GLU A 365 11.44 -20.62 32.81
N LEU A 366 11.39 -21.67 31.99
CA LEU A 366 10.13 -22.23 31.49
C LEU A 366 9.36 -22.91 32.63
N PRO A 367 8.02 -22.81 32.68
CA PRO A 367 7.19 -23.56 33.61
C PRO A 367 7.44 -25.08 33.49
N ALA A 368 7.36 -25.80 34.60
CA ALA A 368 7.63 -27.25 34.63
C ALA A 368 6.65 -28.10 33.79
N ASP A 369 5.49 -27.53 33.47
CA ASP A 369 4.43 -28.08 32.63
C ASP A 369 4.55 -27.66 31.16
N TRP A 370 5.60 -26.93 30.76
CA TRP A 370 5.83 -26.55 29.37
C TRP A 370 6.01 -27.78 28.48
N ARG A 371 5.11 -27.94 27.52
CA ARG A 371 5.20 -28.88 26.40
C ARG A 371 5.53 -28.08 25.15
N PRO A 372 6.51 -28.50 24.32
CA PRO A 372 6.62 -27.98 22.97
C PRO A 372 5.42 -28.51 22.17
N ASP A 373 4.34 -27.73 22.12
CA ASP A 373 3.18 -28.10 21.32
C ASP A 373 3.47 -27.79 19.84
N GLY A 374 3.31 -28.80 18.98
CA GLY A 374 2.87 -28.60 17.59
C GLY A 374 3.93 -28.26 16.56
N THR A 375 3.76 -28.85 15.37
CA THR A 375 4.65 -28.83 14.19
C THR A 375 4.97 -27.43 13.65
N SER A 376 6.21 -27.28 13.16
CA SER A 376 6.61 -26.17 12.29
C SER A 376 5.59 -25.96 11.16
N CYS A 377 5.34 -24.68 10.84
CA CYS A 377 4.45 -24.22 9.76
C CYS A 377 4.32 -25.21 8.59
N ALA A 378 3.08 -25.62 8.29
CA ALA A 378 2.78 -26.19 6.98
C ALA A 378 2.99 -25.10 5.90
N PRO A 379 3.45 -25.46 4.69
CA PRO A 379 3.68 -24.49 3.63
C PRO A 379 2.33 -23.91 3.18
N GLY A 380 2.10 -22.62 3.44
CA GLY A 380 0.86 -21.92 3.08
C GLY A 380 0.34 -20.90 4.09
N CYS A 381 0.84 -20.92 5.34
CA CYS A 381 0.63 -19.83 6.30
C CYS A 381 1.86 -18.91 6.30
N CYS A 382 2.09 -18.13 5.24
CA CYS A 382 3.11 -17.07 5.17
C CYS A 382 2.63 -15.97 4.24
#